data_AF-A0A968LHF6-F1
#
_entry.id   AF-A0A968LHF6-F1
#
_cell.length_a   1.000
_cell.length_b   1.000
_cell.length_c   1.000
_cell.angle_alpha   90.00
_cell.angle_beta   90.00
_cell.angle_gamma   90.00
#
_symmetry.space_group_name_H-M   'P 1'
#
loop_
_entity.id
_entity.type
_entity.pdbx_description
1 polymer ?
#
loop_
_entity_poly.entity_id
_entity_poly.type
_entity_poly.pdbx_seq_one_letter_code
_entity_poly.pdbx_strand_id
1 'polypeptide(L)'
;MDSARAALADGDTKAARLHFEGAFKLVNEKAEPSEAYCKLGDGLPTFGDEMLAQGDASSARIVYAYAIRTARACGRSAEHIDGIRTRSTSAREVLLARKKAAKSASGAAKPR
;
A
#
# COMPACT_ATOMS: atom_id res chain seq x y z
N MET A 1 8.55 10.29 -5.05
CA MET A 1 7.94 8.96 -5.29
C MET A 1 8.82 8.06 -6.14
N ASP A 2 9.67 8.61 -7.00
CA ASP A 2 10.49 7.81 -7.91
C ASP A 2 11.45 6.87 -7.18
N SER A 3 12.09 7.31 -6.08
CA SER A 3 12.92 6.43 -5.25
C SER A 3 12.14 5.27 -4.61
N ALA A 4 10.86 5.49 -4.27
CA ALA A 4 10.02 4.43 -3.70
C ALA A 4 9.67 3.37 -4.75
N ARG A 5 9.37 3.80 -5.98
CA ARG A 5 9.11 2.89 -7.10
C ARG A 5 10.36 2.21 -7.62
N ALA A 6 11.51 2.88 -7.61
CA ALA A 6 12.79 2.28 -7.96
C ALA A 6 13.14 1.12 -6.99
N ALA A 7 13.07 1.38 -5.68
CA ALA A 7 13.27 0.33 -4.68
C ALA A 7 12.28 -0.83 -4.84
N LEU A 8 11.03 -0.53 -5.21
CA LEU A 8 10.02 -1.55 -5.47
C LEU A 8 10.33 -2.38 -6.73
N ALA A 9 10.85 -1.76 -7.78
CA ALA A 9 11.30 -2.44 -8.99
C ALA A 9 12.47 -3.39 -8.71
N ASP A 10 13.34 -3.04 -7.75
CA ASP A 10 14.43 -3.87 -7.26
C ASP A 10 13.97 -4.97 -6.27
N GLY A 11 12.67 -5.02 -5.95
CA GLY A 11 12.08 -5.97 -5.01
C GLY A 11 12.28 -5.61 -3.53
N ASP A 12 12.91 -4.47 -3.23
CA ASP A 12 13.08 -3.99 -1.85
C ASP A 12 11.82 -3.23 -1.39
N THR A 13 10.80 -4.01 -1.01
CA THR A 13 9.52 -3.51 -0.49
C THR A 13 9.67 -2.71 0.80
N LYS A 14 10.72 -2.98 1.59
CA LYS A 14 11.02 -2.24 2.82
C LYS A 14 11.56 -0.84 2.50
N ALA A 15 12.55 -0.74 1.62
CA ALA A 15 13.08 0.55 1.16
C ALA A 15 12.00 1.35 0.42
N ALA A 16 11.19 0.69 -0.42
CA ALA A 16 10.05 1.30 -1.10
C ALA A 16 9.10 1.97 -0.09
N ARG A 17 8.74 1.27 1.00
CA ARG A 17 7.89 1.82 2.07
C ARG A 17 8.54 3.03 2.75
N LEU A 18 9.83 2.94 3.09
CA LEU A 18 10.54 4.03 3.76
C LEU A 18 10.64 5.29 2.89
N HIS A 19 10.94 5.14 1.61
CA HIS A 19 10.98 6.26 0.66
C HIS A 19 9.59 6.89 0.48
N PHE A 20 8.53 6.08 0.43
CA PHE A 20 7.16 6.56 0.40
C PHE A 20 6.82 7.35 1.67
N GLU A 21 7.04 6.79 2.86
CA GLU A 21 6.74 7.44 4.14
C GLU A 21 7.51 8.76 4.29
N GLY A 22 8.77 8.79 3.86
CA GLY A 22 9.58 10.00 3.81
C GLY A 22 9.00 11.07 2.88
N ALA A 23 8.68 10.71 1.64
CA ALA A 23 8.06 11.63 0.68
C ALA A 23 6.70 12.13 1.17
N PHE A 24 5.90 11.25 1.76
CA PHE A 24 4.58 11.60 2.29
C PHE A 24 4.69 12.55 3.47
N LYS A 25 5.65 12.35 4.37
CA LYS A 25 5.90 13.26 5.50
C LYS A 25 6.27 14.67 5.01
N LEU A 26 7.11 14.79 3.99
CA LEU A 26 7.53 16.08 3.43
C LEU A 26 6.37 16.90 2.85
N VAL A 27 5.35 16.25 2.28
CA VAL A 27 4.20 16.96 1.72
C VAL A 27 3.04 17.13 2.72
N ASN A 28 3.13 16.48 3.89
CA ASN A 28 2.09 16.44 4.92
C ASN A 28 2.47 17.30 6.15
N GLU A 29 2.83 18.57 5.90
CA GLU A 29 3.29 19.50 6.95
C GLU A 29 2.29 20.61 7.31
N LYS A 30 1.10 20.66 6.67
CA LYS A 30 0.18 21.80 6.77
C LYS A 30 -1.22 21.42 7.25
N ALA A 31 -1.93 22.41 7.80
CA ALA A 31 -3.32 22.29 8.26
C ALA A 31 -4.30 22.00 7.11
N GLU A 32 -4.02 22.54 5.92
CA GLU A 32 -4.76 22.28 4.68
C GLU A 32 -3.92 21.44 3.72
N PRO A 33 -4.53 20.45 3.02
CA PRO A 33 -3.82 19.60 2.08
C PRO A 33 -3.36 20.41 0.87
N SER A 34 -2.07 20.38 0.59
CA SER A 34 -1.51 21.00 -0.61
C SER A 34 -1.91 20.22 -1.87
N GLU A 35 -1.88 20.88 -3.04
CA GLU A 35 -2.04 20.20 -4.33
C GLU A 35 -1.02 19.05 -4.50
N ALA A 36 0.21 19.23 -4.03
CA ALA A 36 1.26 18.21 -4.04
C ALA A 36 0.88 17.00 -3.16
N TYR A 37 0.30 17.25 -1.99
CA TYR A 37 -0.22 16.19 -1.11
C TYR A 37 -1.35 15.41 -1.78
N CYS A 38 -2.30 16.10 -2.44
CA CYS A 38 -3.41 15.45 -3.14
C CYS A 38 -2.93 14.63 -4.33
N LYS A 39 -2.05 15.18 -5.17
CA LYS A 39 -1.43 14.44 -6.29
C LYS A 39 -0.65 13.23 -5.82
N LEU A 40 0.09 13.35 -4.71
CA LEU A 40 0.78 12.21 -4.10
C LEU A 40 -0.23 11.13 -3.69
N GLY A 41 -1.31 11.54 -3.03
CA GLY A 41 -2.42 10.67 -2.61
C GLY A 41 -3.06 9.88 -3.74
N ASP A 42 -3.32 10.54 -4.87
CA ASP A 42 -3.96 9.91 -6.04
C ASP A 42 -3.09 8.78 -6.63
N GLY A 43 -1.77 8.83 -6.46
CA GLY A 43 -0.84 7.78 -6.89
C GLY A 43 -0.69 6.61 -5.92
N LEU A 44 -1.15 6.75 -4.68
CA LEU A 44 -0.99 5.72 -3.64
C LEU A 44 -1.74 4.42 -3.91
N PRO A 45 -2.97 4.41 -4.46
CA PRO A 45 -3.65 3.16 -4.78
C PRO A 45 -2.83 2.28 -5.73
N THR A 46 -2.29 2.86 -6.80
CA THR A 46 -1.43 2.14 -7.74
C THR A 46 -0.15 1.63 -7.09
N PHE A 47 0.49 2.44 -6.24
CA PHE A 47 1.69 2.02 -5.50
C PHE A 47 1.39 0.86 -4.53
N GLY A 48 0.21 0.87 -3.90
CA GLY A 48 -0.28 -0.23 -3.08
C GLY A 48 -0.48 -1.51 -3.89
N ASP A 49 -1.03 -1.40 -5.11
CA ASP A 49 -1.19 -2.53 -6.03
C ASP A 49 0.17 -3.12 -6.45
N GLU A 50 1.16 -2.27 -6.73
CA GLU A 50 2.53 -2.67 -7.05
C GLU A 50 3.18 -3.42 -5.87
N MET A 51 3.02 -2.93 -4.63
CA MET A 51 3.50 -3.63 -3.43
C MET A 51 2.84 -4.99 -3.23
N LEU A 52 1.54 -5.08 -3.51
CA LEU A 52 0.81 -6.34 -3.44
C LEU A 52 1.32 -7.35 -4.46
N ALA A 53 1.64 -6.91 -5.69
CA ALA A 53 2.21 -7.74 -6.74
C ALA A 53 3.59 -8.30 -6.35
N GLN A 54 4.44 -7.48 -5.70
CA GLN A 54 5.72 -7.91 -5.11
C GLN A 54 5.54 -8.78 -3.86
N GLY A 55 4.30 -8.98 -3.42
CA GLY A 55 3.95 -9.89 -2.35
C GLY A 55 3.98 -9.30 -0.94
N ASP A 56 4.23 -8.00 -0.81
CA ASP A 56 4.15 -7.30 0.46
C ASP A 56 2.74 -6.72 0.67
N ALA A 57 1.81 -7.63 0.94
CA ALA A 57 0.43 -7.26 1.26
C ALA A 57 0.31 -6.47 2.58
N SER A 58 1.33 -6.49 3.45
CA SER A 58 1.31 -5.70 4.69
C SER A 58 1.57 -4.23 4.40
N SER A 59 2.62 -3.93 3.62
CA SER A 59 2.94 -2.57 3.19
C SER A 59 1.86 -2.01 2.26
N ALA A 60 1.32 -2.83 1.34
CA ALA A 60 0.20 -2.42 0.48
C ALA A 60 -0.99 -1.90 1.29
N ARG A 61 -1.36 -2.59 2.39
CA ARG A 61 -2.45 -2.15 3.28
C ARG A 61 -2.18 -0.82 3.96
N ILE A 62 -0.94 -0.58 4.36
CA ILE A 62 -0.53 0.71 4.93
C ILE A 62 -0.72 1.81 3.87
N VAL A 63 -0.21 1.58 2.66
CA VAL A 63 -0.33 2.54 1.54
C VAL A 63 -1.80 2.85 1.21
N TYR A 64 -2.68 1.86 1.13
CA TYR A 64 -4.12 2.13 0.91
C TYR A 64 -4.76 2.93 2.05
N ALA A 65 -4.34 2.74 3.30
CA ALA A 65 -4.84 3.52 4.42
C ALA A 65 -4.43 5.00 4.29
N TYR A 66 -3.19 5.26 3.87
CA TYR A 66 -2.75 6.62 3.52
C TYR A 66 -3.54 7.19 2.35
N ALA A 67 -3.77 6.40 1.30
CA ALA A 67 -4.57 6.82 0.15
C ALA A 67 -5.99 7.26 0.55
N ILE A 68 -6.67 6.48 1.41
CA ILE A 68 -8.00 6.82 1.93
C ILE A 68 -7.97 8.11 2.75
N ARG A 69 -6.96 8.27 3.62
CA ARG A 69 -6.80 9.48 4.44
C ARG A 69 -6.58 10.71 3.56
N THR A 70 -5.73 10.60 2.55
CA THR A 70 -5.47 11.70 1.61
C THR A 70 -6.70 12.01 0.78
N ALA A 71 -7.37 11.01 0.22
CA ALA A 71 -8.59 11.19 -0.55
C ALA A 71 -9.65 11.96 0.22
N ARG A 72 -9.86 11.63 1.50
CA ARG A 72 -10.77 12.37 2.39
C ARG A 72 -10.34 13.81 2.61
N ALA A 73 -9.07 14.03 2.94
CA ALA A 73 -8.56 15.38 3.18
C ALA A 73 -8.70 16.25 1.91
N CYS A 74 -8.45 15.69 0.74
CA CYS A 74 -8.53 16.37 -0.55
C CYS A 74 -9.95 16.45 -1.13
N GLY A 75 -10.98 16.09 -0.37
CA GLY A 75 -12.38 16.19 -0.82
C GLY A 75 -12.74 15.26 -2.00
N ARG A 76 -12.05 14.13 -2.16
CA ARG A 76 -12.42 13.12 -3.17
C ARG A 76 -13.76 12.48 -2.82
N SER A 77 -14.48 12.03 -3.83
CA SER A 77 -15.83 11.48 -3.67
C SER A 77 -15.84 10.17 -2.87
N ALA A 78 -17.01 9.81 -2.35
CA ALA A 78 -17.19 8.55 -1.63
C ALA A 78 -16.89 7.34 -2.52
N GLU A 79 -17.29 7.39 -3.79
CA GLU A 79 -17.03 6.34 -4.79
C GLU A 79 -15.54 6.14 -5.02
N HIS A 80 -14.77 7.23 -5.06
CA HIS A 80 -13.32 7.16 -5.17
C HIS A 80 -12.71 6.46 -3.95
N ILE A 81 -13.14 6.84 -2.74
CA ILE A 81 -12.68 6.23 -1.48
C ILE A 81 -13.05 4.75 -1.41
N ASP A 82 -14.26 4.38 -1.85
CA ASP A 82 -14.72 2.99 -1.88
C ASP A 82 -13.94 2.15 -2.88
N GLY A 83 -13.55 2.72 -4.03
CA GLY A 83 -12.61 2.08 -4.95
C GLY A 83 -11.29 1.69 -4.29
N ILE A 84 -10.75 2.53 -3.40
CA ILE A 84 -9.52 2.23 -2.65
C ILE A 84 -9.77 1.15 -1.59
N ARG A 85 -10.91 1.18 -0.90
CA ARG A 85 -11.27 0.16 0.11
C ARG A 85 -11.40 -1.23 -0.51
N THR A 86 -11.96 -1.32 -1.70
CA THR A 86 -12.06 -2.59 -2.45
C THR A 86 -10.68 -3.17 -2.69
N ARG A 87 -9.72 -2.38 -3.19
CA ARG A 87 -8.32 -2.81 -3.37
C ARG A 87 -7.67 -3.28 -2.07
N SER A 88 -7.86 -2.51 -0.98
CA SER A 88 -7.35 -2.89 0.35
C SER A 88 -7.95 -4.21 0.87
N THR A 89 -9.18 -4.53 0.48
CA THR A 89 -9.85 -5.77 0.89
C THR A 89 -9.27 -6.95 0.12
N SER A 90 -9.10 -6.81 -1.20
CA SER A 90 -8.41 -7.81 -2.02
C SER A 90 -6.99 -8.09 -1.51
N ALA A 91 -6.23 -7.06 -1.12
CA ALA A 91 -4.91 -7.24 -0.51
C ALA A 91 -4.94 -8.05 0.79
N ARG A 92 -5.96 -7.83 1.63
CA ARG A 92 -6.17 -8.62 2.86
C ARG A 92 -6.49 -10.08 2.55
N GLU A 93 -7.31 -10.34 1.55
CA GLU A 93 -7.65 -11.70 1.12
C GLU A 93 -6.42 -12.44 0.60
N VAL A 94 -5.59 -11.78 -0.22
CA VAL A 94 -4.32 -12.33 -0.69
C VAL A 94 -3.39 -12.68 0.48
N LEU A 95 -3.26 -11.79 1.48
CA LEU A 95 -2.47 -12.05 2.69
C LEU A 95 -2.99 -13.29 3.45
N LEU A 96 -4.31 -13.40 3.62
CA LEU A 96 -4.93 -14.53 4.31
C LEU A 96 -4.75 -15.85 3.56
N ALA A 97 -4.91 -15.84 2.23
CA ALA A 97 -4.69 -16.99 1.38
C ALA A 97 -3.24 -17.48 1.46
N ARG A 98 -2.27 -16.57 1.39
CA ARG A 98 -0.84 -16.89 1.53
C ARG A 98 -0.50 -17.47 2.91
N LYS A 99 -1.04 -16.89 4.00
CA LYS A 99 -0.86 -17.42 5.35
C LYS A 99 -1.43 -18.84 5.51
N LYS A 100 -2.60 -19.11 4.92
CA LYS A 100 -3.19 -20.46 4.90
C LYS A 100 -2.29 -21.44 4.14
N ALA A 101 -1.82 -21.06 2.95
CA ALA A 101 -0.92 -21.88 2.13
C ALA A 101 0.41 -22.20 2.84
N ALA A 102 1.02 -21.22 3.53
CA ALA A 102 2.23 -21.43 4.31
C ALA A 102 2.01 -22.40 5.48
N LYS A 103 0.86 -22.32 6.16
CA LYS A 103 0.48 -23.24 7.24
C LYS A 103 0.26 -24.68 6.75
N SER A 104 -0.33 -24.86 5.56
CA SER A 104 -0.46 -26.20 4.96
C SER A 104 0.88 -26.79 4.52
N ALA A 105 1.82 -25.95 4.05
CA ALA A 105 3.15 -26.39 3.66
C ALA A 105 4.01 -26.83 4.88
N SER A 106 3.90 -26.13 6.02
CA SER A 106 4.63 -26.51 7.24
C SER A 106 4.04 -27.72 7.97
N GLY A 107 2.75 -28.01 7.79
CA GLY A 107 2.10 -29.20 8.36
C GLY A 107 2.40 -30.51 7.62
N ALA A 108 2.86 -30.44 6.36
CA ALA A 108 3.17 -31.61 5.54
C ALA A 108 4.59 -32.19 5.79
N ALA A 109 5.46 -31.45 6.48
CA ALA A 109 6.81 -31.91 6.85
C ALA A 109 6.77 -32.71 8.16
N LYS A 110 6.19 -33.91 8.15
CA LYS A 110 6.45 -34.93 9.17
C LYS A 110 7.17 -36.10 8.50
N PRO A 111 8.49 -36.25 8.69
CA PRO A 111 9.20 -37.43 8.19
C PRO A 111 8.76 -38.65 9.00
N ARG A 112 8.46 -39.73 8.28
CA ARG A 112 8.38 -41.09 8.84
C ARG A 112 9.79 -41.62 9.08
#